data_AF-A0A8R7R9H7-F1
#
_entry.id   AF-A0A8R7R9H7-F1
#
_cell.length_a   1.000
_cell.length_b   1.000
_cell.length_c   1.000
_cell.angle_alpha   90.00
_cell.angle_beta   90.00
_cell.angle_gamma   90.00
#
_symmetry.space_group_name_H-M   'P 1'
#
loop_
_entity.id
_entity.type
_entity.pdbx_description
1 polymer ?
#
loop_
_entity_poly.entity_id
_entity_poly.type
_entity_poly.pdbx_seq_one_letter_code
_entity_poly.pdbx_strand_id
1 'polypeptide(L)'
;MRIDKRHRAMANWVLSRDMTVSEFLAADIDNNGYVTKSEFVIYKLKEMGKISDKDIKMIVEQFQRLDSGNCGKITLSDLLQSHHLGHEPRDMKRGKNS
;
A
#
# COMPACT_ATOMS: atom_id res chain seq x y z
N MET A 1 0.92 30.78 14.49
CA MET A 1 1.80 29.76 13.87
C MET A 1 2.69 29.09 14.95
N ARG A 2 2.13 28.14 15.73
CA ARG A 2 2.86 27.37 16.77
C ARG A 2 2.96 25.87 16.43
N ILE A 3 2.07 25.38 15.57
CA ILE A 3 1.97 23.98 15.16
C ILE A 3 3.12 23.60 14.20
N ASP A 4 3.47 24.48 13.26
CA ASP A 4 4.53 24.20 12.27
C ASP A 4 5.93 24.06 12.89
N LYS A 5 6.21 24.81 13.97
CA LYS A 5 7.48 24.66 14.71
C LYS A 5 7.57 23.31 15.41
N ARG A 6 6.47 22.83 15.99
CA ARG A 6 6.41 21.52 16.67
C ARG A 6 6.54 20.37 15.67
N HIS A 7 5.84 20.44 14.53
CA HIS A 7 5.96 19.43 13.46
C HIS A 7 7.39 19.35 12.91
N ARG A 8 8.07 20.50 12.73
CA ARG A 8 9.46 20.53 12.27
C ARG A 8 10.44 19.94 13.29
N ALA A 9 10.24 20.25 14.57
CA ALA A 9 11.07 19.68 15.64
C ALA A 9 10.96 18.15 15.71
N MET A 10 9.75 17.62 15.58
CA MET A 10 9.50 16.18 15.55
C MET A 10 10.17 15.52 14.34
N ALA A 11 10.01 16.09 13.14
CA ALA A 11 10.66 15.58 11.94
C ALA A 11 12.19 15.54 12.07
N ASN A 12 12.80 16.62 12.57
CA ASN A 12 14.24 16.68 12.78
C ASN A 12 14.72 15.63 13.80
N TRP A 13 13.95 15.39 14.86
CA TRP A 13 14.28 14.38 15.86
C TRP A 13 14.16 12.96 15.31
N VAL A 14 13.08 12.66 14.57
CA VAL A 14 12.87 11.34 13.95
C VAL A 14 13.96 11.00 12.92
N LEU A 15 14.45 12.01 12.19
CA LEU A 15 15.45 11.85 11.13
C LEU A 15 16.90 11.91 11.61
N SER A 16 17.16 12.33 12.86
CA SER A 16 18.52 12.44 13.41
C SER A 16 18.97 11.20 14.20
N ARG A 17 18.06 10.25 14.43
CA ARG A 17 18.36 8.99 15.14
C ARG A 17 18.57 7.83 14.18
N ASP A 18 19.44 6.91 14.59
CA ASP A 18 19.53 5.60 13.98
C ASP A 18 18.35 4.70 14.40
N MET A 19 18.10 3.68 13.59
CA MET A 19 17.04 2.70 13.82
C MET A 19 17.46 1.66 14.87
N THR A 20 16.59 1.37 15.85
CA THR A 20 16.79 0.27 16.80
C THR A 20 16.23 -1.05 16.28
N VAL A 21 16.56 -2.19 16.93
CA VAL A 21 16.00 -3.51 16.58
C VAL A 21 14.47 -3.53 16.68
N SER A 22 13.89 -2.90 17.70
CA SER A 22 12.42 -2.85 17.82
C SER A 22 11.78 -2.01 16.72
N GLU A 23 12.47 -0.96 16.27
CA GLU A 23 12.01 -0.11 15.18
C GLU A 23 12.14 -0.81 13.83
N PHE A 24 13.19 -1.63 13.67
CA PHE A 24 13.33 -2.54 12.52
C PHE A 24 12.15 -3.51 12.44
N LEU A 25 11.80 -4.19 13.54
CA LEU A 25 10.66 -5.11 13.58
C LEU A 25 9.32 -4.41 13.30
N ALA A 26 9.19 -3.13 13.67
CA ALA A 26 8.01 -2.34 13.36
C ALA A 26 7.98 -1.81 11.92
N ALA A 27 9.15 -1.70 11.28
CA ALA A 27 9.29 -1.25 9.90
C ALA A 27 9.16 -2.40 8.89
N ASP A 28 9.49 -3.63 9.26
CA ASP A 28 9.29 -4.84 8.46
C ASP A 28 7.79 -5.18 8.39
N ILE A 29 7.09 -4.60 7.41
CA ILE A 29 5.62 -4.63 7.34
C ILE A 29 5.14 -6.01 6.90
N ASP A 30 5.87 -6.65 5.99
CA ASP A 30 5.54 -7.96 5.45
C ASP A 30 6.19 -9.14 6.22
N ASN A 31 7.05 -8.84 7.20
CA ASN A 31 7.76 -9.81 8.06
C ASN A 31 8.68 -10.75 7.28
N ASN A 32 9.34 -10.25 6.24
CA ASN A 32 10.26 -11.03 5.41
C ASN A 32 11.70 -11.07 5.97
N GLY A 33 11.98 -10.33 7.05
CA GLY A 33 13.29 -10.30 7.72
C GLY A 33 14.25 -9.24 7.18
N TYR A 34 13.81 -8.33 6.31
CA TYR A 34 14.56 -7.16 5.88
C TYR A 34 13.64 -5.94 5.70
N VAL A 35 14.19 -4.74 5.83
CA VAL A 35 13.44 -3.49 5.63
C VAL A 35 13.82 -2.88 4.29
N THR A 36 12.84 -2.75 3.40
CA THR A 36 13.00 -2.05 2.12
C THR A 36 13.00 -0.53 2.31
N LYS A 37 13.44 0.21 1.27
CA LYS A 37 13.38 1.68 1.28
C LYS A 37 11.95 2.19 1.49
N SER A 38 10.96 1.56 0.87
CA SER A 38 9.54 1.89 1.00
C SER A 38 9.04 1.73 2.42
N GLU A 39 9.35 0.60 3.05
CA GLU A 39 9.00 0.30 4.44
C GLU A 39 9.62 1.28 5.41
N PHE A 40 10.90 1.60 5.24
CA PHE A 40 11.58 2.62 6.03
C PHE A 40 10.90 4.01 5.91
N VAL A 41 10.52 4.41 4.70
CA VAL A 41 9.80 5.67 4.47
C VAL A 41 8.43 5.67 5.16
N ILE A 42 7.65 4.60 5.02
CA ILE A 42 6.33 4.45 5.67
C ILE A 42 6.49 4.53 7.19
N TYR A 43 7.45 3.79 7.75
CA TYR A 43 7.76 3.81 9.17
C TYR A 43 8.10 5.22 9.67
N LYS A 44 8.98 5.95 8.97
CA LYS A 44 9.35 7.33 9.36
C LYS A 44 8.20 8.31 9.22
N LEU A 45 7.34 8.16 8.21
CA LEU A 45 6.12 8.98 8.08
C LEU A 45 5.14 8.74 9.22
N LYS A 46 5.01 7.50 9.67
CA LYS A 46 4.21 7.13 10.84
C LYS A 46 4.81 7.70 12.14
N GLU A 47 6.12 7.56 12.36
CA GLU A 47 6.80 8.17 13.51
C GLU A 47 6.65 9.70 13.57
N MET A 48 6.67 10.35 12.40
CA MET A 48 6.41 11.79 12.28
C MET A 48 4.93 12.18 12.47
N GLY A 49 4.04 11.21 12.70
CA GLY A 49 2.60 11.43 12.87
C GLY A 49 1.89 11.88 11.59
N LYS A 50 2.48 11.65 10.41
CA LYS A 50 1.90 12.06 9.11
C LYS A 50 0.89 11.07 8.56
N ILE A 51 1.02 9.80 8.95
CA ILE A 51 0.12 8.70 8.59
C ILE A 51 -0.13 7.83 9.82
N SER A 52 -1.28 7.17 9.86
CA SER A 52 -1.68 6.25 10.93
C SER A 52 -1.65 4.79 10.47
N ASP A 53 -1.70 3.85 11.42
CA ASP A 53 -1.85 2.41 11.12
C ASP A 53 -3.10 2.10 10.30
N LYS A 54 -4.17 2.87 10.50
CA LYS A 54 -5.40 2.74 9.72
C LYS A 54 -5.17 3.07 8.25
N ASP A 55 -4.41 4.13 7.97
CA ASP A 55 -4.09 4.54 6.60
C ASP A 55 -3.26 3.47 5.90
N ILE A 56 -2.23 2.96 6.59
CA ILE A 56 -1.37 1.88 6.07
C ILE A 56 -2.22 0.64 5.74
N LYS A 57 -3.06 0.19 6.69
CA LYS A 57 -3.91 -0.99 6.50
C LYS A 57 -4.85 -0.84 5.30
N MET A 58 -5.54 0.30 5.17
CA MET A 58 -6.45 0.55 4.04
C MET A 58 -5.73 0.53 2.69
N ILE A 59 -4.51 1.07 2.63
CA ILE A 59 -3.68 1.08 1.41
C ILE A 59 -3.18 -0.33 1.07
N VAL A 60 -2.76 -1.11 2.07
CA VAL A 60 -2.36 -2.52 1.88
C VAL A 60 -3.53 -3.36 1.38
N GLU A 61 -4.72 -3.20 1.95
CA GLU A 61 -5.94 -3.87 1.48
C GLU A 61 -6.29 -3.49 0.04
N GLN A 62 -6.09 -2.22 -0.33
CA GLN A 62 -6.25 -1.79 -1.73
C GLN A 62 -5.21 -2.47 -2.65
N PHE A 63 -3.95 -2.55 -2.22
CA PHE A 63 -2.89 -3.22 -2.97
C PHE A 63 -3.22 -4.70 -3.19
N GLN A 64 -3.64 -5.41 -2.15
CA GLN A 64 -4.00 -6.84 -2.23
C GLN A 64 -5.17 -7.09 -3.19
N ARG A 65 -6.13 -6.17 -3.30
CA ARG A 65 -7.20 -6.27 -4.30
C ARG A 65 -6.71 -6.07 -5.74
N LEU A 66 -5.62 -5.33 -5.93
CA LEU A 66 -5.04 -5.08 -7.24
C LEU A 66 -4.01 -6.15 -7.62
N ASP A 67 -3.28 -6.73 -6.68
CA ASP A 67 -2.33 -7.83 -6.90
C ASP A 67 -3.08 -9.17 -7.01
N SER A 68 -3.78 -9.38 -8.12
CA SER A 68 -4.62 -10.57 -8.34
C SER A 68 -3.79 -11.85 -8.35
N GLY A 69 -2.52 -11.76 -8.73
CA GLY A 69 -1.55 -12.86 -8.67
C GLY A 69 -0.95 -13.13 -7.28
N ASN A 70 -1.26 -12.30 -6.27
CA ASN A 70 -0.65 -12.32 -4.93
C ASN A 70 0.89 -12.46 -4.99
N CYS A 71 1.50 -11.77 -5.94
CA CYS A 71 2.92 -11.87 -6.27
C CYS A 71 3.77 -10.74 -5.63
N GLY A 72 3.12 -9.88 -4.84
CA GLY A 72 3.71 -8.69 -4.24
C GLY A 72 3.92 -7.55 -5.25
N LYS A 73 3.26 -7.61 -6.42
CA LYS A 73 3.42 -6.62 -7.50
C LYS A 73 2.09 -6.40 -8.20
N ILE A 74 1.77 -5.14 -8.49
CA ILE A 74 0.67 -4.82 -9.41
C ILE A 74 1.27 -4.77 -10.82
N THR A 75 0.83 -5.69 -11.66
CA THR A 75 1.24 -5.78 -13.07
C THR A 75 0.18 -5.17 -13.99
N LEU A 76 0.54 -4.91 -15.25
CA LEU A 76 -0.44 -4.47 -16.25
C LEU A 76 -1.55 -5.50 -16.46
N SER A 77 -1.22 -6.80 -16.40
CA SER A 77 -2.20 -7.88 -16.51
C SER A 77 -3.24 -7.81 -15.39
N ASP A 78 -2.82 -7.51 -14.16
CA ASP A 78 -3.75 -7.36 -13.03
C ASP A 78 -4.75 -6.22 -13.28
N LEU A 79 -4.27 -5.09 -13.79
CA LEU A 79 -5.11 -3.94 -14.10
C LEU A 79 -6.07 -4.24 -15.25
N LEU A 80 -5.60 -4.88 -16.31
CA LEU A 80 -6.44 -5.24 -17.46
C LEU A 80 -7.52 -6.25 -17.05
N GLN A 81 -7.20 -7.27 -16.26
CA GLN A 81 -8.18 -8.27 -15.81
C GLN A 81 -9.27 -7.65 -14.92
N SER A 82 -8.93 -6.67 -14.09
CA SER A 82 -9.90 -5.94 -13.27
C SER A 82 -10.98 -5.20 -14.08
N HIS A 83 -10.66 -4.79 -15.32
CA HIS A 83 -11.58 -4.08 -16.21
C HIS A 83 -12.46 -5.01 -17.09
N HIS A 84 -12.14 -6.30 -17.22
CA HIS A 84 -12.88 -7.22 -18.10
C HIS A 84 -14.11 -7.88 -17.46
N LEU A 85 -14.35 -7.71 -16.16
CA LEU A 85 -15.60 -8.18 -15.52
C LEU A 85 -16.79 -7.21 -15.70
N GLY A 86 -16.62 -6.12 -16.47
CA GLY A 86 -17.64 -5.09 -16.69
C GLY A 86 -18.46 -5.19 -17.98
N HIS A 87 -18.14 -6.08 -18.92
CA HIS A 87 -18.88 -6.12 -20.19
C HIS A 87 -18.78 -7.46 -20.93
N GLU A 88 -19.56 -8.46 -20.51
CA GLU A 88 -19.91 -9.60 -21.37
C GLU A 88 -21.28 -9.30 -22.02
N PRO A 89 -21.36 -9.06 -23.34
CA PRO A 89 -22.63 -9.13 -24.06
C PRO A 89 -23.11 -10.57 -24.01
N ARG A 90 -24.25 -10.81 -23.33
CA ARG A 90 -24.90 -12.12 -23.32
C ARG A 90 -25.39 -12.43 -24.74
N ASP A 91 -24.68 -13.29 -25.46
CA ASP A 91 -25.24 -13.96 -26.63
C ASP A 91 -26.41 -14.86 -26.19
N MET A 92 -27.64 -14.47 -26.51
CA MET A 92 -28.80 -15.36 -26.43
C MET A 92 -29.57 -15.41 -27.76
N LYS A 93 -29.26 -16.51 -28.48
CA LYS A 93 -30.17 -17.40 -29.21
C LYS A 93 -30.64 -17.01 -30.61
N ARG A 94 -29.87 -17.55 -31.58
CA ARG A 94 -30.29 -18.49 -32.63
C ARG A 94 -31.80 -18.81 -32.65
N GLY A 95 -32.52 -18.21 -33.60
CA GLY A 95 -33.84 -18.66 -34.07
C GLY A 95 -33.81 -18.85 -35.58
N LYS A 96 -33.68 -20.10 -36.03
CA LYS A 96 -34.16 -20.50 -37.36
C LYS A 96 -35.66 -20.76 -37.20
N ASN A 97 -36.49 -20.22 -38.08
CA ASN A 97 -37.68 -20.94 -38.51
C ASN A 97 -37.96 -20.57 -39.97
N SER A 98 -37.94 -21.63 -40.79
CA SER A 98 -38.62 -21.72 -42.07
C SER A 98 -40.12 -21.97 -41.85
#